data_AF-A0A1Q8E9D1-F1
#
_entry.id   AF-A0A1Q8E9D1-F1
#
_cell.length_a   1.000
_cell.length_b   1.000
_cell.length_c   1.000
_cell.angle_alpha   90.00
_cell.angle_beta   90.00
_cell.angle_gamma   90.00
#
_symmetry.space_group_name_H-M   'P 1'
#
loop_
_entity.id
_entity.type
_entity.pdbx_description
1 polymer ?
#
loop_
_entity_poly.entity_id
_entity_poly.type
_entity_poly.pdbx_seq_one_letter_code
_entity_poly.pdbx_strand_id
1 'polypeptide(L)'
;MYQVFGASVLLVKEQIDFSKRGYFKLTFRYLPSNYIFIIENEIRLFNIFIYDEEGANISLYRIEEYNNNLDDMKNINYAINLLFNVLREDKFFLYLKKDGKYYKKTSAGTFVIKNMLEELYGR
;
A
#
# COMPACT_ATOMS: atom_id res chain seq x y z
N MET A 1 8.28 19.07 11.06
CA MET A 1 9.62 18.63 10.64
C MET A 1 9.44 17.24 10.04
N TYR A 2 9.77 17.04 8.76
CA TYR A 2 9.63 15.74 8.11
C TYR A 2 10.88 14.89 8.37
N GLN A 3 10.70 13.61 8.70
CA GLN A 3 11.81 12.68 8.90
C GLN A 3 12.01 11.89 7.60
N VAL A 4 13.22 11.96 7.05
CA VAL A 4 13.62 11.17 5.88
C VAL A 4 14.29 9.89 6.36
N PHE A 5 13.81 8.74 5.89
CA PHE A 5 14.38 7.43 6.18
C PHE A 5 15.14 6.92 4.94
N GLY A 6 16.47 6.81 5.04
CA GLY A 6 17.33 6.61 3.87
C GLY A 6 17.30 7.82 2.91
N ALA A 7 17.61 7.62 1.63
CA ALA A 7 17.57 8.70 0.62
C ALA A 7 16.23 8.83 -0.12
N SER A 8 15.27 7.93 0.13
CA SER A 8 14.14 7.71 -0.81
C SER A 8 12.76 7.72 -0.16
N VAL A 9 12.64 7.89 1.17
CA VAL A 9 11.35 7.83 1.87
C VAL A 9 11.19 9.01 2.82
N LEU A 10 10.01 9.64 2.75
CA LEU A 10 9.61 10.74 3.61
C LEU A 10 8.41 10.33 4.46
N LEU A 11 8.51 10.43 5.80
CA LEU A 11 7.33 10.33 6.67
C LEU A 11 6.45 11.56 6.49
N VAL A 12 5.21 11.35 6.05
CA VAL A 12 4.23 12.41 5.77
C VAL A 12 3.32 12.64 6.98
N LYS A 13 2.84 11.56 7.59
CA LYS A 13 1.88 11.62 8.70
C LYS A 13 2.00 10.40 9.59
N GLU A 14 1.90 10.64 10.89
CA GLU A 14 1.76 9.61 11.90
C GLU A 14 0.44 9.84 12.65
N GLN A 15 -0.29 8.75 12.88
CA GLN A 15 -1.48 8.72 13.74
C GLN A 15 -1.35 7.52 14.66
N ILE A 16 -1.43 7.75 15.97
CA ILE A 16 -1.34 6.69 16.98
C ILE A 16 -2.47 6.90 17.98
N ASP A 17 -3.18 5.82 18.31
CA ASP A 17 -4.23 5.81 19.30
C ASP A 17 -4.18 4.49 20.09
N PHE A 18 -3.45 4.52 21.20
CA PHE A 18 -3.29 3.36 22.08
C PHE A 18 -4.60 2.90 22.72
N SER A 19 -5.57 3.82 22.90
CA SER A 19 -6.89 3.49 23.46
C SER A 19 -7.71 2.58 22.54
N LYS A 20 -7.43 2.62 21.23
CA LYS A 20 -8.09 1.80 20.20
C LYS A 20 -7.28 0.57 19.87
N ARG A 21 -7.00 -0.26 20.88
CA ARG A 21 -6.26 -1.52 20.74
C ARG A 21 -4.88 -1.33 20.10
N GLY A 22 -4.18 -0.25 20.47
CA GLY A 22 -2.86 0.04 19.91
C GLY A 22 -2.91 0.44 18.43
N TYR A 23 -3.92 1.21 18.00
CA TYR A 23 -4.05 1.65 16.62
C TYR A 23 -2.88 2.54 16.21
N PHE A 24 -2.37 2.33 15.00
CA PHE A 24 -1.44 3.22 14.32
C PHE A 24 -1.70 3.23 12.82
N LYS A 25 -1.39 4.37 12.21
CA LYS A 25 -1.38 4.58 10.77
C LYS A 25 -0.22 5.50 10.41
N LEU A 26 0.72 4.97 9.66
CA LEU A 26 1.92 5.67 9.20
C LEU A 26 1.80 5.89 7.69
N THR A 27 1.89 7.14 7.27
CA THR A 27 1.84 7.54 5.86
C THR A 27 3.20 8.03 5.42
N PHE A 28 3.71 7.44 4.34
CA PHE A 28 5.01 7.77 3.78
C PHE A 28 4.88 8.13 2.31
N ARG A 29 5.83 8.93 1.80
CA ARG A 29 6.03 9.18 0.38
C ARG A 29 7.34 8.54 -0.06
N TYR A 30 7.28 7.74 -1.11
CA TYR A 30 8.43 7.21 -1.80
C TYR A 30 8.86 8.20 -2.88
N LEU A 31 10.00 8.86 -2.68
CA LEU A 31 10.46 9.98 -3.49
C LEU A 31 10.75 9.64 -4.96
N PRO A 32 11.30 8.45 -5.32
CA PRO A 32 11.64 8.16 -6.72
C PRO A 32 10.47 8.16 -7.70
N SER A 33 9.27 7.72 -7.27
CA SER A 33 8.07 7.63 -8.12
C SER A 33 6.86 8.35 -7.53
N ASN A 34 7.03 9.11 -6.45
CA ASN A 34 5.99 9.84 -5.73
C ASN A 34 4.80 9.00 -5.20
N TYR A 35 4.91 7.67 -5.21
CA TYR A 35 3.92 6.82 -4.55
C TYR A 35 3.81 7.17 -3.06
N ILE A 36 2.59 7.15 -2.57
CA ILE A 36 2.28 7.21 -1.14
C ILE A 36 2.06 5.77 -0.68
N PHE A 37 2.67 5.37 0.43
CA PHE A 37 2.31 4.10 1.05
C PHE A 37 1.90 4.30 2.50
N ILE A 38 0.94 3.47 2.92
CA ILE A 38 0.34 3.52 4.25
C ILE A 38 0.56 2.17 4.92
N ILE A 39 1.12 2.21 6.13
CA ILE A 39 1.19 1.06 7.02
C ILE A 39 0.18 1.29 8.15
N GLU A 40 -0.81 0.41 8.24
CA GLU A 40 -1.90 0.50 9.21
C GLU A 40 -2.10 -0.84 9.90
N ASN A 41 -2.22 -0.86 11.23
CA ASN A 41 -2.53 -2.09 11.93
C ASN A 41 -4.02 -2.37 12.00
N GLU A 42 -4.32 -3.66 12.04
CA GLU A 42 -5.63 -4.21 12.33
C GLU A 42 -5.47 -5.25 13.44
N ILE A 43 -5.57 -4.79 14.69
CA ILE A 43 -5.39 -5.61 15.90
C ILE A 43 -4.00 -6.26 15.93
N ARG A 44 -3.88 -7.54 15.52
CA ARG A 44 -2.64 -8.33 15.49
C ARG A 44 -2.02 -8.41 14.10
N LEU A 45 -2.66 -7.82 13.10
CA LEU A 45 -2.18 -7.79 11.73
C LEU A 45 -1.75 -6.38 11.35
N PHE A 46 -1.04 -6.27 10.23
CA PHE A 46 -0.84 -5.00 9.55
C PHE A 46 -1.12 -5.10 8.06
N ASN A 47 -1.51 -3.99 7.46
CA ASN A 47 -1.73 -3.86 6.04
C ASN A 47 -0.81 -2.76 5.49
N ILE A 48 -0.28 -3.01 4.29
CA ILE A 48 0.48 -2.03 3.54
C ILE A 48 -0.29 -1.73 2.26
N PHE A 49 -0.67 -0.46 2.07
CA PHE A 49 -1.34 0.01 0.86
C PHE A 49 -0.44 0.97 0.11
N ILE A 50 -0.38 0.85 -1.21
CA ILE A 50 0.36 1.73 -2.11
C ILE A 50 -0.66 2.55 -2.91
N TYR A 51 -0.44 3.85 -3.00
CA TYR A 51 -1.29 4.83 -3.66
C TYR A 51 -0.47 5.66 -4.65
N ASP A 52 -1.08 6.03 -5.77
CA ASP A 52 -0.61 7.14 -6.59
C ASP A 52 -1.24 8.48 -6.16
N GLU A 53 -0.85 9.56 -6.84
CA GLU A 53 -1.34 10.91 -6.56
C GLU A 53 -2.84 11.11 -6.89
N GLU A 54 -3.42 10.25 -7.72
CA GLU A 54 -4.84 10.26 -8.09
C GLU A 54 -5.71 9.47 -7.10
N GLY A 55 -5.09 8.80 -6.12
CA GLY A 55 -5.76 7.94 -5.15
C GLY A 55 -6.03 6.52 -5.65
N ALA A 56 -5.50 6.15 -6.81
CA ALA A 56 -5.51 4.76 -7.26
C ALA A 56 -4.61 3.95 -6.33
N ASN A 57 -5.03 2.75 -5.92
CA ASN A 57 -4.34 2.01 -4.88
C ASN A 57 -4.40 0.48 -5.03
N ILE A 58 -3.50 -0.17 -4.31
CA ILE A 58 -3.47 -1.62 -4.15
C ILE A 58 -2.87 -1.99 -2.79
N SER A 59 -3.32 -3.10 -2.21
CA SER A 59 -2.65 -3.70 -1.06
C SER A 59 -1.39 -4.45 -1.51
N LEU A 60 -0.28 -4.31 -0.79
CA LEU A 60 0.93 -5.10 -1.04
C LEU A 60 0.64 -6.60 -1.01
N TYR A 61 -0.25 -7.05 -0.12
CA TYR A 61 -0.64 -8.45 0.00
C TYR A 61 -1.30 -8.97 -1.29
N ARG A 62 -1.97 -8.09 -2.04
CA ARG A 62 -2.58 -8.43 -3.34
C ARG A 62 -1.53 -8.58 -4.44
N ILE A 63 -0.41 -7.87 -4.34
CA ILE A 63 0.71 -7.99 -5.28
C ILE A 63 1.44 -9.29 -5.02
N GLU A 64 1.78 -9.55 -3.76
CA GLU A 64 2.46 -10.77 -3.31
C GLU A 64 2.04 -11.07 -1.87
N GLU A 65 1.53 -12.29 -1.62
CA GLU A 65 1.07 -12.68 -0.29
C GLU A 65 2.26 -12.79 0.68
N TYR A 66 2.09 -12.32 1.92
CA TYR A 66 3.12 -12.39 2.95
C TYR A 66 2.51 -12.56 4.33
N ASN A 67 3.27 -13.08 5.30
CA ASN A 67 2.80 -13.13 6.68
C ASN A 67 2.72 -11.72 7.26
N ASN A 68 1.51 -11.26 7.56
CA ASN A 68 1.26 -9.91 8.07
C ASN A 68 0.93 -9.87 9.57
N ASN A 69 1.26 -10.93 10.32
CA ASN A 69 1.19 -10.90 11.78
C ASN A 69 2.19 -9.89 12.34
N LEU A 70 1.71 -9.01 13.22
CA LEU A 70 2.43 -7.89 13.84
C LEU A 70 3.28 -8.32 15.05
N ASP A 71 3.14 -9.56 15.52
CA ASP A 71 3.79 -10.08 16.72
C ASP A 71 5.24 -10.55 16.50
N ASP A 72 5.68 -10.69 15.24
CA ASP A 72 7.06 -11.05 14.88
C ASP A 72 7.71 -9.98 13.99
N MET A 73 8.85 -9.44 14.46
CA MET A 73 9.65 -8.46 13.72
C MET A 73 10.14 -8.99 12.37
N LYS A 74 10.29 -10.31 12.19
CA LYS A 74 10.66 -10.92 10.90
C LYS A 74 9.59 -10.68 9.84
N ASN A 75 8.31 -10.72 10.20
CA ASN A 75 7.20 -10.46 9.29
C ASN A 75 7.22 -9.00 8.83
N ILE A 76 7.46 -8.08 9.77
CA ILE A 76 7.57 -6.65 9.48
C ILE A 76 8.74 -6.40 8.53
N ASN A 77 9.95 -6.90 8.86
CA ASN A 77 11.13 -6.71 8.03
C ASN A 77 10.95 -7.31 6.62
N TYR A 78 10.35 -8.49 6.52
CA TYR A 78 10.06 -9.11 5.23
C TYR A 78 9.10 -8.25 4.40
N ALA A 79 7.99 -7.81 4.98
CA ALA A 79 6.99 -7.00 4.29
C ALA A 79 7.56 -5.65 3.83
N ILE A 80 8.42 -5.01 4.63
CA ILE A 80 9.10 -3.77 4.26
C ILE A 80 10.08 -3.99 3.10
N ASN A 81 10.86 -5.08 3.12
CA ASN A 81 11.75 -5.41 2.00
C ASN A 81 10.96 -5.71 0.72
N LEU A 82 9.87 -6.46 0.83
CA LEU A 82 8.95 -6.73 -0.28
C LEU A 82 8.37 -5.43 -0.85
N LEU A 83 7.87 -4.53 0.01
CA LEU A 83 7.38 -3.21 -0.40
C LEU A 83 8.43 -2.45 -1.23
N PHE A 84 9.66 -2.36 -0.76
CA PHE A 84 10.71 -1.64 -1.48
C PHE A 84 11.11 -2.31 -2.79
N ASN A 85 11.05 -3.63 -2.89
CA ASN A 85 11.27 -4.33 -4.15
C ASN A 85 10.14 -4.02 -5.15
N VAL A 86 8.88 -4.10 -4.72
CA VAL A 86 7.71 -3.76 -5.54
C VAL A 86 7.78 -2.31 -6.03
N LEU A 87 8.09 -1.36 -5.14
CA LEU A 87 8.22 0.07 -5.49
C LEU A 87 9.39 0.34 -6.44
N ARG A 88 10.49 -0.43 -6.34
CA ARG A 88 11.66 -0.28 -7.21
C ARG A 88 11.43 -0.88 -8.60
N GLU A 89 10.77 -2.03 -8.67
CA GLU A 89 10.48 -2.68 -9.94
C GLU A 89 9.36 -1.98 -10.70
N ASP A 90 8.39 -1.38 -10.00
CA ASP A 90 7.25 -0.66 -10.58
C ASP A 90 6.45 -1.52 -11.59
N LYS A 91 6.41 -2.84 -11.33
CA LYS A 91 5.72 -3.84 -12.16
C LYS A 91 4.42 -4.31 -11.53
N PHE A 92 3.56 -3.37 -11.16
CA PHE A 92 2.25 -3.65 -10.60
C PHE A 92 1.18 -2.77 -11.24
N PHE A 93 -0.07 -2.99 -10.85
CA PHE A 93 -1.21 -2.17 -11.27
C PHE A 93 -1.92 -1.61 -10.03
N LEU A 94 -2.66 -0.53 -10.24
CA LEU A 94 -3.45 0.13 -9.21
C LEU A 94 -4.94 0.08 -9.56
N TYR A 95 -5.79 0.13 -8.55
CA TYR A 95 -7.23 0.24 -8.71
C TYR A 95 -7.74 1.62 -8.32
N LEU A 96 -8.57 2.23 -9.16
CA LEU A 96 -9.18 3.53 -8.90
C LEU A 96 -10.70 3.42 -8.97
N LYS A 97 -11.40 4.01 -8.01
CA LYS A 97 -12.85 4.21 -8.08
C LYS A 97 -13.13 5.69 -8.39
N LYS A 98 -13.79 5.96 -9.51
CA LYS A 98 -14.13 7.31 -9.97
C LYS A 98 -15.49 7.31 -10.64
N ASP A 99 -16.35 8.28 -10.31
CA ASP A 99 -17.69 8.44 -10.89
C ASP A 99 -18.54 7.15 -10.86
N GLY A 100 -18.46 6.40 -9.76
CA GLY A 100 -19.17 5.13 -9.58
C GLY A 100 -18.61 3.94 -10.36
N LYS A 101 -17.56 4.14 -11.16
CA LYS A 101 -16.89 3.10 -11.95
C LYS A 101 -15.55 2.70 -11.32
N TYR A 102 -15.11 1.49 -11.62
CA TYR A 102 -13.81 0.97 -11.23
C TYR A 102 -12.88 0.92 -12.43
N TYR A 103 -11.61 1.21 -12.18
CA TYR A 103 -10.57 1.27 -13.19
C TYR A 103 -9.32 0.53 -12.70
N LYS A 104 -8.61 -0.11 -13.64
CA LYS A 104 -7.28 -0.67 -13.45
C LYS A 104 -6.27 0.24 -14.17
N LYS A 105 -5.34 0.80 -13.42
CA LYS A 105 -4.23 1.60 -13.95
C LYS A 105 -2.98 0.72 -14.05
N THR A 106 -2.41 0.65 -15.24
CA THR A 106 -1.19 -0.08 -15.54
C THR A 106 -0.22 0.85 -16.28
N SER A 107 1.02 0.40 -16.52
CA SER A 107 1.97 1.12 -17.37
C SER A 107 1.48 1.34 -18.81
N ALA A 108 0.54 0.52 -19.29
CA ALA A 108 -0.06 0.64 -20.63
C ALA A 108 -1.24 1.63 -20.68
N GLY A 109 -1.77 2.06 -19.53
CA GLY A 109 -2.90 2.97 -19.46
C GLY A 109 -3.94 2.59 -18.41
N THR A 110 -5.11 3.24 -18.48
CA THR A 110 -6.21 3.04 -17.53
C THR A 110 -7.39 2.36 -18.22
N PHE A 111 -7.85 1.24 -17.66
CA PHE A 111 -8.89 0.38 -18.23
C PHE A 111 -10.09 0.29 -17.30
N VAL A 112 -11.31 0.34 -17.85
CA VAL A 112 -12.54 0.18 -17.08
C VAL A 112 -12.70 -1.28 -16.67
N ILE A 113 -12.99 -1.51 -15.39
CA ILE A 113 -13.34 -2.83 -14.85
C ILE A 113 -14.86 -2.97 -14.88
N LYS A 114 -15.36 -3.94 -15.66
CA LYS A 114 -16.80 -4.23 -15.76
C LYS A 114 -17.32 -4.96 -14.53
N ASN A 115 -16.55 -5.91 -14.02
CA ASN A 115 -16.91 -6.72 -12.87
C ASN A 115 -15.73 -6.79 -11.90
N MET A 116 -15.87 -6.11 -10.75
CA MET A 116 -14.80 -6.08 -9.74
C MET A 116 -14.61 -7.45 -9.09
N LEU A 117 -15.67 -8.24 -8.92
CA LEU A 117 -15.53 -9.57 -8.29
C LEU A 117 -14.74 -10.53 -9.18
N GLU A 118 -14.99 -10.52 -10.48
CA GLU A 118 -14.24 -11.31 -11.46
C GLU A 118 -12.77 -10.88 -11.50
N GLU A 119 -12.49 -9.57 -11.54
CA GLU A 119 -11.12 -9.04 -11.49
C GLU A 119 -10.41 -9.39 -10.16
N LEU A 120 -11.16 -9.45 -9.06
CA LEU A 120 -10.60 -9.73 -7.75
C LEU A 120 -10.35 -11.24 -7.51
N TYR A 121 -11.22 -12.10 -8.04
CA TYR A 121 -11.30 -13.51 -7.63
C TYR A 121 -11.34 -14.51 -8.78
N GLY A 122 -11.36 -14.07 -10.04
CA GLY A 122 -11.38 -14.93 -11.23
C GLY A 122 -12.64 -15.80 -11.35
N ARG A 123 -13.78 -15.32 -10.85
CA ARG A 123 -15.07 -16.04 -10.82
C ARG A 123 -16.11 -15.40 -11.73
#